data_AF-A0A5J4W228-F1
#
_entry.id   AF-A0A5J4W228-F1
#
_cell.length_a   1.000
_cell.length_b   1.000
_cell.length_c   1.000
_cell.angle_alpha   90.00
_cell.angle_beta   90.00
_cell.angle_gamma   90.00
#
_symmetry.space_group_name_H-M   'P 1'
#
loop_
_entity.id
_entity.type
_entity.pdbx_description
1 polymer ?
#
loop_
_entity_poly.entity_id
_entity_poly.type
_entity_poly.pdbx_seq_one_letter_code
_entity_poly.pdbx_strand_id
1 'polypeptide(L)'
;MIMYVSKSKINSVDRTQNWPDSGHIQFDNVSFRYRSGIPYVFKDVSFDLKGGEKIGVCGRTGAGKSSILFALFRLDFLVKNDSNEVPNKCIFKIAGIDISKVELSLVRRSIAIISQDLILFTGTLRYNLDIEDISEDNEIWNVLGIVEMQEVVSALPLGLDIPVAEVGSNFSAGQRQLNCFENAILNSCKIQFLDEIKTIRCLQFST
;
A
#
# COMPACT_ATOMS: atom_id res chain seq x y z
N MET A 1 -7.63 2.15 9.23
CA MET A 1 -7.59 1.44 7.95
C MET A 1 -8.79 1.76 7.06
N ILE A 2 -8.56 2.52 6.01
CA ILE A 2 -9.47 2.66 4.86
C ILE A 2 -8.85 1.84 3.73
N MET A 3 -9.63 0.99 3.07
CA MET A 3 -9.22 0.28 1.87
C MET A 3 -9.80 0.99 0.67
N TYR A 4 -8.94 1.47 -0.22
CA TYR A 4 -9.33 2.09 -1.47
C TYR A 4 -9.01 1.18 -2.64
N VAL A 5 -10.03 0.84 -3.40
CA VAL A 5 -9.89 0.07 -4.63
C VAL A 5 -10.09 1.03 -5.79
N SER A 6 -9.02 1.32 -6.54
CA SER A 6 -9.03 2.37 -7.55
C SER A 6 -9.60 1.89 -8.90
N LYS A 7 -10.22 2.81 -9.63
CA LYS A 7 -10.61 2.63 -11.04
C LYS A 7 -9.49 3.22 -11.90
N SER A 8 -8.85 2.41 -12.74
CA SER A 8 -7.67 2.87 -13.48
C SER A 8 -7.98 3.53 -14.81
N LYS A 9 -7.48 4.75 -15.00
CA LYS A 9 -6.99 5.31 -16.27
C LYS A 9 -5.91 6.35 -15.99
N ILE A 10 -4.63 5.96 -16.07
CA ILE A 10 -3.47 6.81 -16.42
C ILE A 10 -2.46 5.88 -17.13
N ASN A 11 -1.86 6.35 -18.25
CA ASN A 11 -0.95 5.60 -19.12
C ASN A 11 0.54 5.75 -18.71
N SER A 12 1.33 4.74 -19.14
CA SER A 12 2.79 4.48 -19.01
C SER A 12 3.29 4.25 -17.58
N VAL A 13 4.01 3.18 -17.24
CA VAL A 13 5.05 2.41 -17.97
C VAL A 13 4.72 0.90 -17.97
N ASP A 14 5.02 0.19 -19.07
CA ASP A 14 4.70 -1.23 -19.29
C ASP A 14 5.42 -2.15 -18.29
N ARG A 15 4.64 -2.93 -17.52
CA ARG A 15 5.12 -3.82 -16.43
C ARG A 15 4.65 -5.27 -16.64
N THR A 16 4.81 -5.79 -17.86
CA THR A 16 4.92 -7.20 -18.32
C THR A 16 4.01 -8.32 -17.79
N GLN A 17 3.08 -8.10 -16.86
CA GLN A 17 1.87 -8.88 -16.69
C GLN A 17 0.79 -7.88 -16.29
N ASN A 18 -0.24 -7.71 -17.13
CA ASN A 18 -1.38 -6.81 -16.92
C ASN A 18 -2.27 -7.20 -15.72
N TRP A 19 -1.71 -7.92 -14.74
CA TRP A 19 -2.38 -8.35 -13.53
C TRP A 19 -1.94 -7.48 -12.35
N PRO A 20 -2.89 -7.01 -11.53
CA PRO A 20 -4.32 -7.20 -11.69
C PRO A 20 -4.92 -6.23 -12.71
N ASP A 21 -5.80 -6.74 -13.57
CA ASP A 21 -6.53 -5.94 -14.56
C ASP A 21 -7.62 -5.06 -13.93
N SER A 22 -8.01 -5.39 -12.71
CA SER A 22 -9.05 -4.76 -11.92
C SER A 22 -8.70 -4.86 -10.44
N GLY A 23 -9.14 -3.89 -9.63
CA GLY A 23 -8.94 -3.92 -8.19
C GLY A 23 -9.88 -4.87 -7.42
N HIS A 24 -10.56 -5.79 -8.10
CA HIS A 24 -11.53 -6.68 -7.47
C HIS A 24 -10.84 -7.66 -6.50
N ILE A 25 -11.31 -7.73 -5.25
CA ILE A 25 -10.75 -8.57 -4.19
C ILE A 25 -11.86 -9.44 -3.59
N GLN A 26 -11.63 -10.75 -3.50
CA GLN A 26 -12.55 -11.67 -2.85
C GLN A 26 -11.86 -12.43 -1.72
N PHE A 27 -12.56 -12.50 -0.60
CA PHE A 27 -12.24 -13.31 0.56
C PHE A 27 -13.18 -14.51 0.55
N ASP A 28 -12.63 -15.72 0.57
CA ASP A 28 -13.41 -16.96 0.56
C ASP A 28 -13.08 -17.80 1.80
N ASN A 29 -13.97 -17.71 2.80
CA ASN A 29 -13.92 -18.45 4.06
C ASN A 29 -12.55 -18.32 4.74
N VAL A 30 -12.09 -17.08 4.87
CA VAL A 30 -10.76 -16.77 5.37
C VAL A 30 -10.72 -16.89 6.89
N SER A 31 -9.74 -17.64 7.38
CA SER A 31 -9.44 -17.83 8.80
C SER A 31 -7.95 -17.58 9.07
N PHE A 32 -7.63 -16.61 9.92
CA PHE A 32 -6.24 -16.22 10.22
C PHE A 32 -5.95 -16.04 11.70
N ARG A 33 -4.76 -16.49 12.13
CA ARG A 33 -4.11 -16.21 13.42
C ARG A 33 -2.61 -16.06 13.24
N TYR A 34 -1.98 -15.33 14.17
CA TYR A 34 -0.54 -15.05 14.15
C TYR A 34 0.36 -16.18 14.63
N ARG A 35 -0.18 -17.14 15.39
CA ARG A 35 0.56 -18.32 15.88
C ARG A 35 -0.40 -19.43 16.28
N SER A 36 0.14 -20.63 16.37
CA SER A 36 -0.56 -21.77 16.96
C SER A 36 -0.84 -21.55 18.44
N GLY A 37 -1.88 -22.19 18.96
CA GLY A 37 -2.30 -22.05 20.36
C GLY A 37 -2.96 -20.71 20.73
N ILE A 38 -3.19 -19.79 19.79
CA ILE A 38 -4.03 -18.59 20.02
C ILE A 38 -5.30 -18.62 19.16
N PRO A 39 -6.37 -17.91 19.59
CA PRO A 39 -7.59 -17.78 18.81
C PRO A 39 -7.35 -17.15 17.44
N TYR A 40 -8.24 -17.48 16.51
CA TYR A 40 -8.37 -16.80 15.22
C TYR A 40 -8.73 -15.33 15.42
N VAL A 41 -8.02 -14.45 14.71
CA VAL A 41 -8.31 -13.02 14.65
C VAL A 41 -9.59 -12.79 13.83
N PHE A 42 -9.71 -13.50 12.71
CA PHE A 42 -10.94 -13.66 11.96
C PHE A 42 -11.09 -15.13 11.56
N LYS A 43 -12.33 -15.60 11.52
CA LYS A 43 -12.69 -17.00 11.25
C LYS A 43 -13.87 -17.04 10.27
N ASP A 44 -13.71 -17.83 9.21
CA ASP A 44 -14.72 -18.10 8.18
C ASP A 44 -15.30 -16.81 7.56
N VAL A 45 -14.44 -15.82 7.33
CA VAL A 45 -14.85 -14.52 6.78
C VAL A 45 -14.85 -14.57 5.25
N SER A 46 -15.98 -14.18 4.66
CA SER A 46 -16.17 -14.08 3.22
C SER A 46 -16.77 -12.73 2.84
N PHE A 47 -16.16 -12.05 1.88
CA PHE A 47 -16.70 -10.82 1.30
C PHE A 47 -16.07 -10.55 -0.08
N ASP A 48 -16.78 -9.76 -0.87
CA ASP A 48 -16.43 -9.41 -2.24
C ASP A 48 -16.37 -7.89 -2.36
N LEU A 49 -15.20 -7.36 -2.75
CA LEU A 49 -14.94 -5.94 -2.94
C LEU A 49 -14.72 -5.68 -4.43
N LYS A 50 -15.55 -4.82 -5.01
CA LYS A 50 -15.49 -4.54 -6.44
C LYS A 50 -14.42 -3.49 -6.76
N GLY A 51 -13.91 -3.56 -7.99
CA GLY A 51 -13.02 -2.53 -8.53
C GLY A 51 -13.68 -1.14 -8.51
N GLY A 52 -12.99 -0.14 -7.95
CA GLY A 52 -13.47 1.25 -7.87
C GLY A 52 -14.19 1.61 -6.56
N GLU A 53 -14.31 0.69 -5.61
CA GLU A 53 -14.99 0.94 -4.32
C GLU A 53 -14.07 1.59 -3.27
N LYS A 54 -14.65 2.47 -2.45
CA LYS A 54 -14.01 3.03 -1.26
C LYS A 54 -14.60 2.34 -0.03
N ILE A 55 -13.81 1.54 0.68
CA ILE A 55 -14.27 0.71 1.78
C ILE A 55 -13.63 1.17 3.09
N GLY A 56 -14.46 1.56 4.06
CA GLY A 56 -14.02 1.84 5.42
C GLY A 56 -14.03 0.58 6.27
N VAL A 57 -12.90 0.22 6.89
CA VAL A 57 -12.85 -0.89 7.85
C VAL A 57 -12.75 -0.32 9.27
N CYS A 58 -13.85 -0.42 10.01
CA CYS A 58 -13.94 0.07 11.39
C CYS A 58 -13.96 -1.08 12.41
N GLY A 59 -13.54 -0.79 13.63
CA GLY A 59 -13.50 -1.75 14.73
C GLY A 59 -12.59 -1.28 15.85
N ARG A 60 -12.77 -1.83 17.06
CA ARG A 60 -11.91 -1.53 18.22
C ARG A 60 -10.43 -1.79 17.93
N THR A 61 -9.54 -1.17 18.69
CA THR A 61 -8.12 -1.56 18.71
C THR A 61 -8.01 -3.06 19.04
N GLY A 62 -7.19 -3.78 18.26
CA GLY A 62 -7.07 -5.24 18.36
C GLY A 62 -8.14 -6.05 17.62
N ALA A 63 -9.12 -5.42 16.95
CA ALA A 63 -10.16 -6.14 16.19
C ALA A 63 -9.69 -6.80 14.87
N GLY A 64 -8.38 -6.85 14.61
CA GLY A 64 -7.84 -7.56 13.43
C GLY A 64 -7.79 -6.76 12.13
N LYS A 65 -7.99 -5.44 12.15
CA LYS A 65 -7.93 -4.59 10.95
C LYS A 65 -6.59 -4.73 10.21
N SER A 66 -5.48 -4.50 10.90
CA SER A 66 -4.13 -4.66 10.33
C SER A 66 -3.81 -6.13 9.99
N SER A 67 -4.51 -7.09 10.61
CA SER A 67 -4.36 -8.52 10.31
C SER A 67 -4.93 -8.90 8.94
N ILE A 68 -5.93 -8.16 8.43
CA ILE A 68 -6.42 -8.32 7.05
C ILE A 68 -5.28 -8.01 6.06
N LEU A 69 -4.58 -6.91 6.29
CA LEU A 69 -3.44 -6.50 5.47
C LEU A 69 -2.33 -7.55 5.53
N PHE A 70 -2.03 -8.03 6.73
CA PHE A 70 -1.01 -9.06 6.94
C PHE A 70 -1.30 -10.35 6.16
N ALA A 71 -2.56 -10.78 6.13
CA ALA A 71 -2.98 -11.96 5.39
C ALA A 71 -2.98 -11.74 3.87
N LEU A 72 -3.44 -10.58 3.39
CA LEU A 72 -3.42 -10.23 1.97
C LEU A 72 -2.00 -10.12 1.39
N PHE A 73 -1.04 -9.59 2.17
CA PHE A 73 0.38 -9.54 1.79
C PHE A 73 1.08 -10.90 1.86
N ARG A 74 0.33 -11.97 2.17
CA ARG A 74 0.84 -13.34 2.35
C ARG A 74 2.03 -13.35 3.29
N LEU A 75 1.91 -12.69 4.44
CA LEU A 75 2.91 -12.72 5.50
C LEU A 75 2.69 -13.91 6.46
N ASP A 76 1.73 -14.77 6.15
CA ASP A 76 1.38 -15.97 6.90
C ASP A 76 2.49 -17.03 6.91
N PHE A 77 3.45 -17.02 5.97
CA PHE A 77 4.65 -17.86 6.06
C PHE A 77 5.49 -17.61 7.32
N LEU A 78 5.33 -16.44 7.96
CA LEU A 78 5.96 -16.11 9.24
C LEU A 78 5.28 -16.80 10.43
N VAL A 79 4.12 -17.42 10.23
CA VAL A 79 3.32 -18.07 11.26
C VAL A 79 3.78 -19.52 11.41
N LYS A 80 4.30 -19.87 12.59
CA LYS A 80 4.58 -21.26 12.94
C LYS A 80 3.28 -22.02 13.16
N ASN A 81 3.01 -22.98 12.28
CA ASN A 81 1.87 -23.90 12.40
C ASN A 81 2.28 -25.14 13.19
N ASP A 82 1.50 -25.48 14.20
CA ASP A 82 1.53 -26.78 14.87
C ASP A 82 0.81 -27.79 13.95
N SER A 83 1.45 -28.94 13.69
CA SER A 83 0.89 -30.01 12.87
C SER A 83 -0.42 -30.58 13.41
N ASN A 84 -0.71 -30.37 14.70
CA ASN A 84 -1.92 -30.85 15.36
C ASN A 84 -3.09 -29.86 15.30
N GLU A 85 -2.89 -28.66 14.77
CA GLU A 85 -3.93 -27.64 14.69
C GLU A 85 -4.35 -27.35 13.25
N VAL A 86 -5.59 -26.89 13.08
CA VAL A 86 -6.07 -26.43 11.77
C VAL A 86 -5.23 -25.21 11.34
N PRO A 87 -4.61 -25.23 10.14
CA PRO A 87 -3.81 -24.11 9.66
C PRO A 87 -4.69 -22.93 9.27
N ASN A 88 -4.06 -21.76 9.08
CA ASN A 88 -4.73 -20.62 8.48
C ASN A 88 -5.33 -21.00 7.11
N LYS A 89 -6.56 -20.54 6.85
CA LYS A 89 -7.21 -20.64 5.56
C LYS A 89 -7.22 -19.25 4.93
N CYS A 90 -6.40 -19.07 3.90
CA CYS A 90 -6.10 -17.76 3.32
C CYS A 90 -6.43 -17.74 1.82
N ILE A 91 -7.66 -18.10 1.45
CA ILE A 91 -8.08 -18.05 0.05
C ILE A 91 -8.50 -16.62 -0.27
N PHE A 92 -7.57 -15.89 -0.89
CA PHE A 92 -7.81 -14.55 -1.41
C PHE A 92 -7.71 -14.58 -2.92
N LYS A 93 -8.66 -13.95 -3.61
CA LYS A 93 -8.60 -13.77 -5.06
C LYS A 93 -8.47 -12.29 -5.38
N ILE A 94 -7.55 -11.94 -6.25
CA ILE A 94 -7.44 -10.61 -6.85
C ILE A 94 -7.67 -10.76 -8.36
N ALA A 95 -8.58 -9.96 -8.91
CA ALA A 95 -9.02 -10.09 -10.30
C ALA A 95 -9.46 -11.54 -10.66
N GLY A 96 -10.11 -12.22 -9.72
CA GLY A 96 -10.58 -13.61 -9.88
C GLY A 96 -9.50 -14.70 -9.76
N ILE A 97 -8.22 -14.32 -9.61
CA ILE A 97 -7.11 -15.26 -9.48
C ILE A 97 -6.72 -15.41 -8.01
N ASP A 98 -6.65 -16.67 -7.55
CA ASP A 98 -6.14 -17.01 -6.22
C ASP A 98 -4.67 -16.59 -6.08
N ILE A 99 -4.41 -15.66 -5.16
CA ILE A 99 -3.08 -15.04 -5.00
C ILE A 99 -2.03 -16.03 -4.50
N SER A 100 -2.43 -17.18 -3.94
CA SER A 100 -1.48 -18.24 -3.55
C SER A 100 -0.74 -18.83 -4.77
N LYS A 101 -1.35 -18.75 -5.95
CA LYS A 101 -0.84 -19.24 -7.23
C LYS A 101 -0.07 -18.17 -8.02
N VAL A 102 -0.06 -16.94 -7.53
CA VAL A 102 0.64 -15.80 -8.14
C VAL A 102 2.00 -15.63 -7.46
N GLU A 103 2.99 -15.17 -8.22
CA GLU A 103 4.30 -14.83 -7.66
C GLU A 103 4.16 -13.75 -6.59
N LEU A 104 4.81 -13.95 -5.44
CA LEU A 104 4.68 -13.08 -4.28
C LEU A 104 5.09 -11.63 -4.57
N SER A 105 6.12 -11.44 -5.41
CA SER A 105 6.60 -10.12 -5.84
C SER A 105 5.49 -9.37 -6.59
N LEU A 106 4.78 -10.05 -7.50
CA LEU A 106 3.68 -9.47 -8.28
C LEU A 106 2.47 -9.14 -7.41
N VAL A 107 2.11 -10.01 -6.46
CA VAL A 107 1.05 -9.71 -5.47
C VAL A 107 1.39 -8.44 -4.69
N ARG A 108 2.62 -8.34 -4.17
CA ARG A 108 3.05 -7.18 -3.37
C ARG A 108 3.15 -5.89 -4.19
N ARG A 109 3.59 -5.98 -5.44
CA ARG A 109 3.61 -4.86 -6.39
C ARG A 109 2.21 -4.38 -6.80
N SER A 110 1.18 -5.23 -6.65
CA SER A 110 -0.20 -4.88 -6.99
C SER A 110 -0.96 -4.14 -5.89
N ILE A 111 -0.43 -4.13 -4.66
CA ILE A 111 -1.06 -3.56 -3.48
C ILE A 111 -0.15 -2.46 -2.91
N ALA A 112 -0.66 -1.24 -2.85
CA ALA A 112 -0.01 -0.13 -2.17
C ALA A 112 -0.48 -0.04 -0.71
N ILE A 113 0.44 0.27 0.20
CA ILE A 113 0.13 0.66 1.58
C ILE A 113 0.59 2.10 1.77
N ILE A 114 -0.30 2.90 2.33
CA ILE A 114 -0.11 4.31 2.64
C ILE A 114 -0.13 4.43 4.16
N SER A 115 1.01 4.76 4.75
CA SER A 115 1.18 4.98 6.19
C SER A 115 1.01 6.47 6.53
N GLN A 116 0.70 6.80 7.80
CA GLN A 116 0.79 8.18 8.30
C GLN A 116 2.23 8.64 8.53
N ASP A 117 3.12 7.70 8.85
CA ASP A 117 4.50 7.99 9.26
C ASP A 117 5.46 7.56 8.16
N LEU A 118 6.02 8.52 7.43
CA LEU A 118 7.08 8.29 6.45
C LEU A 118 8.37 8.00 7.19
N ILE A 119 8.93 6.82 6.98
CA ILE A 119 10.30 6.56 7.39
C ILE A 119 11.18 6.89 6.19
N LEU A 120 11.75 8.09 6.22
CA LEU A 120 12.78 8.48 5.26
C LEU A 120 14.10 7.77 5.58
N PHE A 121 14.64 7.07 4.60
CA PHE A 121 15.95 6.44 4.66
C PHE A 121 17.04 7.46 4.37
N THR A 122 18.19 7.29 5.02
CA THR A 122 19.39 8.07 4.72
C THR A 122 19.79 7.87 3.26
N GLY A 123 19.93 8.96 2.50
CA GLY A 123 20.13 8.92 1.04
C GLY A 123 19.81 10.27 0.40
N THR A 124 19.36 10.28 -0.85
CA THR A 124 18.77 11.46 -1.49
C THR A 124 17.25 11.44 -1.40
N LEU A 125 16.61 12.59 -1.61
CA LEU A 125 15.16 12.63 -1.74
C LEU A 125 14.70 11.78 -2.94
N ARG A 126 15.43 11.83 -4.07
CA ARG A 126 15.22 10.97 -5.24
C ARG A 126 15.17 9.50 -4.87
N TYR A 127 16.16 9.01 -4.11
CA TYR A 127 16.22 7.62 -3.66
C TYR A 127 15.01 7.23 -2.79
N ASN A 128 14.55 8.14 -1.94
CA ASN A 128 13.36 7.89 -1.12
C ASN A 128 12.05 7.89 -1.94
N LEU A 129 12.02 8.63 -3.05
CA LEU A 129 10.89 8.67 -3.97
C LEU A 129 10.88 7.46 -4.91
N ASP A 130 12.05 7.05 -5.40
CA ASP A 130 12.20 5.90 -6.28
C ASP A 130 13.42 5.06 -5.87
N ILE A 131 13.15 4.05 -5.03
CA ILE A 131 14.17 3.13 -4.52
C ILE A 131 14.73 2.24 -5.64
N GLU A 132 13.91 1.92 -6.66
CA GLU A 132 14.33 1.07 -7.78
C GLU A 132 15.07 1.89 -8.88
N ASP A 133 15.04 3.22 -8.81
CA ASP A 133 15.61 4.18 -9.79
C ASP A 133 15.22 3.86 -11.24
N ILE A 134 13.92 3.60 -11.44
CA ILE A 134 13.33 3.23 -12.73
C ILE A 134 12.59 4.39 -13.41
N SER A 135 12.27 5.45 -12.66
CA SER A 135 11.42 6.55 -13.08
C SER A 135 12.28 7.73 -13.54
N GLU A 136 11.88 8.37 -14.63
CA GLU A 136 12.54 9.60 -15.09
C GLU A 136 12.15 10.78 -14.21
N ASP A 137 13.04 11.78 -14.10
CA ASP A 137 12.79 13.01 -13.31
C ASP A 137 11.46 13.67 -13.66
N ASN A 138 11.10 13.71 -14.94
CA ASN A 138 9.84 14.31 -15.39
C ASN A 138 8.63 13.60 -14.79
N GLU A 139 8.67 12.27 -14.65
CA GLU A 139 7.60 11.49 -14.03
C GLU A 139 7.51 11.81 -12.54
N ILE A 140 8.66 11.88 -11.86
CA ILE A 140 8.73 12.26 -10.46
C ILE A 140 8.15 13.68 -10.28
N TRP A 141 8.60 14.67 -11.05
CA TRP A 141 8.11 16.05 -10.98
C TRP A 141 6.62 16.20 -11.26
N ASN A 142 6.07 15.46 -12.24
CA ASN A 142 4.63 15.42 -12.51
C ASN A 142 3.86 14.93 -11.27
N VAL A 143 4.36 13.86 -10.66
CA VAL A 143 3.83 13.30 -9.43
C VAL A 143 3.93 14.31 -8.27
N LEU A 144 5.05 15.03 -8.13
CA LEU A 144 5.20 16.08 -7.12
C LEU A 144 4.19 17.23 -7.32
N GLY A 145 3.85 17.55 -8.58
CA GLY A 145 2.85 18.56 -8.93
C GLY A 145 1.43 18.16 -8.51
N ILE A 146 1.07 16.89 -8.74
CA ILE A 146 -0.26 16.34 -8.37
C ILE A 146 -0.50 16.42 -6.86
N VAL A 147 0.54 16.28 -6.04
CA VAL A 147 0.43 16.38 -4.57
C VAL A 147 0.79 17.74 -4.00
N GLU A 148 0.83 18.78 -4.85
CA GLU A 148 1.05 20.16 -4.44
C GLU A 148 2.36 20.39 -3.68
N MET A 149 3.40 19.63 -4.02
CA MET A 149 4.69 19.72 -3.35
C MET A 149 5.87 20.00 -4.29
N GLN A 150 5.58 20.14 -5.58
CA GLN A 150 6.57 20.57 -6.57
C GLN A 150 7.26 21.88 -6.16
N GLU A 151 6.52 22.87 -5.67
CA GLU A 151 7.10 24.14 -5.19
C GLU A 151 7.99 23.94 -3.96
N VAL A 152 7.57 23.10 -3.02
CA VAL A 152 8.31 22.80 -1.80
C VAL A 152 9.65 22.15 -2.13
N VAL A 153 9.66 21.16 -3.02
CA VAL A 153 10.87 20.46 -3.45
C VAL A 153 11.74 21.38 -4.32
N SER A 154 11.15 22.18 -5.20
CA SER A 154 11.88 23.14 -6.04
C SER A 154 12.58 24.24 -5.24
N ALA A 155 12.03 24.60 -4.07
CA ALA A 155 12.64 25.57 -3.16
C ALA A 155 13.82 24.99 -2.36
N LEU A 156 14.04 23.67 -2.39
CA LEU A 156 15.18 23.05 -1.72
C LEU A 156 16.48 23.31 -2.51
N PRO A 157 17.62 23.56 -1.84
CA PRO A 157 18.88 23.93 -2.50
C PRO A 157 19.39 22.93 -3.54
N LEU A 158 18.97 21.68 -3.45
CA LEU A 158 19.39 20.58 -4.32
C LEU A 158 18.20 19.83 -4.94
N GLY A 159 16.97 20.34 -4.80
CA GLY A 159 15.77 19.69 -5.34
C GLY A 159 15.65 18.22 -4.93
N LEU A 160 15.56 17.33 -5.93
CA LEU A 160 15.50 15.87 -5.75
C LEU A 160 16.78 15.27 -5.16
N ASP A 161 17.93 15.91 -5.36
CA ASP A 161 19.23 15.39 -4.90
C ASP A 161 19.60 15.84 -3.49
N ILE A 162 18.69 16.52 -2.78
CA ILE A 162 18.93 16.92 -1.39
C ILE A 162 19.22 15.69 -0.52
N PRO A 163 20.28 15.71 0.30
CA PRO A 163 20.55 14.63 1.23
C PRO A 163 19.48 14.59 2.31
N VAL A 164 19.05 13.38 2.62
CA VAL A 164 18.08 13.05 3.66
C VAL A 164 18.88 12.51 4.84
N ALA A 165 18.82 13.20 5.97
CA ALA A 165 19.43 12.75 7.22
C ALA A 165 18.57 11.65 7.86
N GLU A 166 19.09 10.97 8.89
CA GLU A 166 18.40 9.87 9.56
C GLU A 166 16.96 10.27 9.96
N VAL A 167 15.98 9.48 9.52
CA VAL A 167 14.53 9.70 9.71
C VAL A 167 14.05 11.09 9.25
N GLY A 168 14.72 11.68 8.26
CA GLY A 168 14.35 12.99 7.72
C GLY A 168 14.45 14.13 8.75
N SER A 169 15.36 14.01 9.73
CA SER A 169 15.56 15.00 10.79
C SER A 169 15.89 16.41 10.28
N ASN A 170 16.41 16.52 9.05
CA ASN A 170 16.70 17.79 8.38
C ASN A 170 15.50 18.41 7.64
N PHE A 171 14.32 17.81 7.68
CA PHE A 171 13.08 18.36 7.13
C PHE A 171 12.17 18.95 8.23
N SER A 172 11.50 20.06 7.93
CA SER A 172 10.45 20.61 8.81
C SER A 172 9.26 19.65 8.92
N ALA A 173 8.40 19.84 9.92
CA ALA A 173 7.17 19.02 10.05
C ALA A 173 6.24 19.13 8.83
N GLY A 174 6.20 20.31 8.18
CA GLY A 174 5.46 20.53 6.93
C GLY A 174 6.12 19.85 5.74
N GLN A 175 7.45 19.90 5.62
CA GLN A 175 8.16 19.15 4.58
C GLN A 175 8.07 17.65 4.82
N ARG A 176 8.05 17.15 6.06
CA ARG A 176 7.77 15.74 6.38
C ARG A 176 6.34 15.29 6.03
N GLN A 177 5.46 16.20 5.58
CA GLN A 177 4.24 15.82 4.85
C GLN A 177 4.55 15.29 3.43
N LEU A 178 5.84 15.11 3.09
CA LEU A 178 6.31 14.24 2.01
C LEU A 178 5.69 12.82 2.06
N ASN A 179 5.07 12.43 3.18
CA ASN A 179 4.08 11.34 3.26
C ASN A 179 3.09 11.27 2.07
N CYS A 180 2.71 12.41 1.47
CA CYS A 180 1.81 12.41 0.32
C CYS A 180 2.47 11.91 -0.98
N PHE A 181 3.80 11.87 -1.09
CA PHE A 181 4.50 11.45 -2.31
C PHE A 181 4.47 9.95 -2.54
N GLU A 182 4.57 9.14 -1.47
CA GLU A 182 4.33 7.70 -1.56
C GLU A 182 3.01 7.46 -2.29
N ASN A 183 1.95 8.18 -1.91
CA ASN A 183 0.62 8.04 -2.52
C ASN A 183 0.61 8.31 -4.02
N ALA A 184 1.50 9.19 -4.47
CA ALA A 184 1.50 9.72 -5.82
C ALA A 184 2.29 8.82 -6.78
N ILE A 185 3.35 8.17 -6.31
CA ILE A 185 4.12 7.14 -7.03
C ILE A 185 3.37 5.78 -6.96
N LEU A 186 2.73 5.49 -5.83
CA LEU A 186 1.91 4.29 -5.62
C LEU A 186 0.57 4.31 -6.37
N ASN A 187 0.20 5.41 -7.03
CA ASN A 187 -0.99 5.52 -7.88
C ASN A 187 -1.03 4.54 -9.06
N SER A 188 0.07 3.86 -9.35
CA SER A 188 0.12 2.75 -10.31
C SER A 188 -0.63 1.49 -9.84
N CYS A 189 -0.87 1.33 -8.53
CA CYS A 189 -1.52 0.14 -7.98
C CYS A 189 -3.05 0.23 -8.07
N LYS A 190 -3.71 -0.88 -8.45
CA LYS A 190 -5.18 -0.96 -8.47
C LYS A 190 -5.80 -1.02 -7.07
N ILE A 191 -5.03 -1.47 -6.07
CA ILE A 191 -5.47 -1.68 -4.69
C ILE A 191 -4.58 -0.86 -3.77
N GLN A 192 -5.19 -0.06 -2.90
CA GLN A 192 -4.51 0.83 -1.97
C GLN A 192 -5.08 0.68 -0.57
N PHE A 193 -4.23 0.61 0.44
CA PHE A 193 -4.59 0.57 1.86
C PHE A 193 -4.10 1.81 2.55
N LEU A 194 -4.97 2.49 3.29
CA LEU A 194 -4.65 3.70 4.03
C LEU A 194 -4.71 3.41 5.54
N ASP A 195 -3.53 3.31 6.15
CA ASP A 195 -3.24 3.14 7.58
C ASP A 195 -3.64 4.39 8.38
N GLU A 196 -4.59 4.38 9.34
CA GLU A 196 -4.97 5.52 10.20
C GLU A 196 -5.10 6.87 9.47
N ILE A 197 -6.29 7.40 9.12
CA ILE A 197 -6.36 8.78 8.58
C ILE A 197 -7.00 9.69 9.62
N LYS A 198 -6.23 10.64 10.17
CA LYS A 198 -6.76 11.66 11.11
C LYS A 198 -7.35 12.87 10.38
N THR A 199 -6.90 13.13 9.15
CA THR A 199 -7.39 14.22 8.32
C THR A 199 -7.53 13.72 6.88
N ILE A 200 -8.75 13.39 6.47
CA ILE A 200 -9.06 13.26 5.04
C ILE A 200 -9.13 14.69 4.50
N ARG A 201 -7.99 15.26 4.07
CA ARG A 201 -8.09 16.12 2.90
C ARG A 201 -8.33 15.16 1.76
N CYS A 202 -9.59 15.07 1.33
CA CYS A 202 -9.92 14.46 0.06
C CYS A 202 -9.04 15.15 -0.97
N LEU A 203 -7.94 14.52 -1.38
CA LEU A 203 -7.46 14.69 -2.73
C LEU A 203 -8.61 14.15 -3.59
N GLN A 204 -9.54 15.05 -3.93
CA GLN A 204 -10.52 14.80 -4.97
C GLN A 204 -9.70 14.61 -6.24
N PHE A 205 -9.34 13.37 -6.55
CA PHE A 205 -9.02 13.02 -7.91
C PHE A 205 -10.34 13.11 -8.66
N SER A 206 -10.47 14.21 -9.40
CA SER A 206 -11.55 14.45 -10.34
C SER A 206 -11.71 13.23 -11.25
N THR A 207 -12.97 12.90 -11.49
CA THR A 207 -13.48 11.86 -12.39
C THR A 207 -12.82 11.81 -13.75
#